data_AF-A0A653HF79-F1
#
_entry.id   AF-A0A653HF79-F1
#
_cell.length_a   1.000
_cell.length_b   1.000
_cell.length_c   1.000
_cell.angle_alpha   90.00
_cell.angle_beta   90.00
_cell.angle_gamma   90.00
#
_symmetry.space_group_name_H-M   'P 1'
#
loop_
_entity.id
_entity.type
_entity.pdbx_description
1 polymer ?
#
loop_
_entity_poly.entity_id
_entity_poly.type
_entity_poly.pdbx_seq_one_letter_code
_entity_poly.pdbx_strand_id
1 'polypeptide(L)'
;MEMIHIILICLIIIREIKKNTYFFNFYTHVWILFTLICNTLITICLYYKKKKNGKLKDNYYFCNYTLIIGEFYKKEKIPTILYKTNNNTFMKLHLTNLIDFFQLFFSIYIHNFFVFFFLPFMSTLLYQKYNVLSYELAKLSIVFLNEFIVFSVFLRYVKVNIVPYIICHIVVFILTLIILKNSENIITSFLCFLANFTFYHSLFISSFNLINRVFTFGEAVLVSVIGTFVLDLSVYSLIYEQLKKRVIPGVLFIFFSRVIISLFIYGVGCIYYLRSEFKQKKNILLISVLFILYNVYNLISKQKHALHKTDITAWNILIDIIIKRDNYILIITWTIISFIYLIYINDLAKKQTHLFNLRKHYHFLLFVNIILSFLIGNVLLLIVVLSFFFLFLIYCEYLRKICNNVFPTVNILDKFAIRFIDERDKRGLVITHLYLLAGVYIPIVLDAIANNKNFIHKHNQSIYLFQEANIPLYLSGLNSICIGDSFAAIGGFLYPTPKIAYTNNKSYSGCAFFFFTTFASLIVSSYFLNEINLTSTYIFFMVSLFGALFEAYLYDIDNLILPIFTFVVYLCFEA
;
A
#
# COMPACT_ATOMS: atom_id res chain seq x y z
N MET A 1 -0.74 -17.87 9.65
CA MET A 1 0.14 -17.67 8.48
C MET A 1 0.06 -18.83 7.50
N GLU A 2 0.18 -20.09 7.93
CA GLU A 2 0.11 -21.26 7.02
C GLU A 2 -1.17 -21.29 6.16
N MET A 3 -2.34 -21.01 6.73
CA MET A 3 -3.59 -20.94 5.97
C MET A 3 -3.64 -19.80 4.94
N ILE A 4 -3.01 -18.65 5.22
CA ILE A 4 -2.90 -17.54 4.25
C ILE A 4 -2.06 -17.99 3.04
N HIS A 5 -1.02 -18.79 3.27
CA HIS A 5 -0.19 -19.31 2.18
C HIS A 5 -0.99 -20.29 1.32
N ILE A 6 -1.79 -21.17 1.94
CA ILE A 6 -2.68 -22.10 1.22
C ILE A 6 -3.68 -21.31 0.36
N ILE A 7 -4.33 -20.29 0.93
CA ILE A 7 -5.27 -19.43 0.22
C ILE A 7 -4.60 -18.78 -1.00
N LEU A 8 -3.38 -18.24 -0.84
CA LEU A 8 -2.62 -17.63 -1.91
C LEU A 8 -2.25 -18.66 -3.00
N ILE A 9 -1.78 -19.84 -2.61
CA ILE A 9 -1.46 -20.93 -3.55
C ILE A 9 -2.70 -21.33 -4.35
N CYS A 10 -3.85 -21.50 -3.70
CA CYS A 10 -5.10 -21.80 -4.37
C CYS A 10 -5.47 -20.73 -5.40
N LEU A 11 -5.37 -19.44 -5.04
CA LEU A 11 -5.63 -18.34 -5.98
C LEU A 11 -4.71 -18.36 -7.19
N ILE A 12 -3.41 -18.58 -6.97
CA ILE A 12 -2.42 -18.65 -8.05
C ILE A 12 -2.72 -19.85 -8.96
N ILE A 13 -3.01 -21.04 -8.39
CA ILE A 13 -3.35 -22.24 -9.16
C ILE A 13 -4.61 -22.01 -10.00
N ILE A 14 -5.67 -21.43 -9.41
CA ILE A 14 -6.91 -21.16 -10.13
C ILE A 14 -6.68 -20.19 -11.29
N ARG A 15 -5.89 -19.13 -11.07
CA ARG A 15 -5.53 -18.19 -12.13
C ARG A 15 -4.71 -18.87 -13.22
N GLU A 16 -3.78 -19.74 -12.84
CA GLU A 16 -2.97 -20.49 -13.79
C GLU A 16 -3.84 -21.39 -14.66
N ILE A 17 -4.73 -22.18 -14.06
CA ILE A 17 -5.64 -23.06 -14.81
C ILE A 17 -6.51 -22.26 -15.78
N LYS A 18 -6.94 -21.04 -15.40
CA LYS A 18 -7.80 -20.21 -16.24
C LYS A 18 -7.07 -19.55 -17.42
N LYS A 19 -5.81 -19.11 -17.27
CA LYS A 19 -5.13 -18.29 -18.28
C LYS A 19 -3.74 -18.78 -18.70
N ASN A 20 -3.14 -19.79 -18.06
CA ASN A 20 -1.78 -20.31 -18.31
C ASN A 20 -0.72 -19.20 -18.44
N THR A 21 -0.69 -18.26 -17.49
CA THR A 21 0.07 -17.01 -17.67
C THR A 21 1.07 -16.68 -16.57
N TYR A 22 0.94 -17.25 -15.38
CA TYR A 22 1.84 -16.97 -14.28
C TYR A 22 3.03 -17.93 -14.33
N PHE A 23 2.83 -19.23 -14.25
CA PHE A 23 3.93 -20.19 -14.21
C PHE A 23 4.66 -20.36 -15.54
N PHE A 24 3.99 -20.18 -16.68
CA PHE A 24 4.63 -20.24 -18.00
C PHE A 24 5.39 -18.96 -18.41
N ASN A 25 5.35 -17.91 -17.59
CA ASN A 25 6.04 -16.67 -17.89
C ASN A 25 7.52 -16.75 -17.47
N PHE A 26 8.45 -16.49 -18.40
CA PHE A 26 9.89 -16.48 -18.12
C PHE A 26 10.26 -15.66 -16.87
N TYR A 27 9.58 -14.52 -16.65
CA TYR A 27 9.84 -13.65 -15.49
C TYR A 27 9.50 -14.30 -14.14
N THR A 28 8.53 -15.20 -14.07
CA THR A 28 8.20 -15.89 -12.81
C THR A 28 9.21 -16.96 -12.47
N HIS A 29 9.80 -17.64 -13.46
CA HIS A 29 10.93 -18.55 -13.23
C HIS A 29 12.18 -17.80 -12.72
N VAL A 30 12.51 -16.67 -13.34
CA VAL A 30 13.60 -15.80 -12.87
C VAL A 30 13.32 -15.36 -11.43
N TRP A 31 12.08 -14.95 -11.13
CA TRP A 31 11.67 -14.57 -9.79
C TRP A 31 11.84 -15.71 -8.76
N ILE A 32 11.33 -16.90 -9.07
CA ILE A 32 11.47 -18.08 -8.19
C ILE A 32 12.95 -18.36 -7.92
N LEU A 33 13.80 -18.30 -8.94
CA LEU A 33 15.24 -18.45 -8.78
C LEU A 33 15.83 -17.40 -7.82
N PHE A 34 15.49 -16.12 -7.98
CA PHE A 34 15.94 -15.05 -7.08
C PHE A 34 15.50 -15.27 -5.63
N THR A 35 14.26 -15.71 -5.41
CA THR A 35 13.77 -15.99 -4.05
C THR A 35 14.52 -17.16 -3.40
N LEU A 36 14.81 -18.22 -4.17
CA LEU A 36 15.59 -19.36 -3.69
C LEU A 36 17.03 -18.96 -3.37
N ILE A 37 17.70 -18.22 -4.26
CA ILE A 37 19.06 -17.70 -4.04
C ILE A 37 19.11 -16.79 -2.82
N CYS A 38 18.13 -15.89 -2.67
CA CYS A 38 18.06 -15.02 -1.51
C CYS A 38 17.94 -15.85 -0.22
N ASN A 39 17.05 -16.84 -0.21
CA ASN A 39 16.84 -17.67 0.96
C ASN A 39 18.06 -18.54 1.31
N THR A 40 18.77 -19.08 0.31
CA THR A 40 20.03 -19.81 0.56
C THR A 40 21.11 -18.89 1.13
N LEU A 41 21.26 -17.68 0.57
CA LEU A 41 22.22 -16.68 1.07
C LEU A 41 21.93 -16.29 2.53
N ILE A 42 20.66 -16.05 2.88
CA ILE A 42 20.27 -15.76 4.28
C ILE A 42 20.67 -16.93 5.19
N THR A 43 20.32 -18.15 4.80
CA THR A 43 20.59 -19.37 5.57
C THR A 43 22.09 -19.55 5.79
N ILE A 44 22.90 -19.39 4.73
CA ILE A 44 24.36 -19.42 4.78
C ILE A 44 24.88 -18.34 5.75
N CYS A 45 24.46 -17.08 5.59
CA CYS A 45 24.91 -15.99 6.45
C CYS A 45 24.59 -16.24 7.93
N LEU A 46 23.38 -16.70 8.26
CA LEU A 46 22.97 -17.00 9.62
C LEU A 46 23.73 -18.18 10.21
N TYR A 47 23.94 -19.24 9.43
CA TYR A 47 24.65 -20.45 9.86
C TYR A 47 26.15 -20.19 10.11
N TYR A 48 26.82 -19.41 9.24
CA TYR A 48 28.22 -19.05 9.42
C TYR A 48 28.45 -18.02 10.53
N LYS A 49 27.52 -17.08 10.74
CA LYS A 49 27.57 -16.15 11.87
C LYS A 49 27.59 -16.89 13.21
N LYS A 50 26.86 -18.00 13.31
CA LYS A 50 26.83 -18.89 14.47
C LYS A 50 28.15 -19.63 14.72
N LYS A 51 28.80 -20.17 13.68
CA LYS A 51 30.14 -20.82 13.81
C LYS A 51 31.23 -19.86 14.30
N LYS A 52 31.16 -18.58 13.94
CA LYS A 52 32.15 -17.55 14.30
C LYS A 52 32.05 -17.06 15.75
N ASN A 53 30.89 -17.13 16.40
CA ASN A 53 30.76 -16.82 17.82
C ASN A 53 31.54 -17.79 18.74
N GLY A 54 32.12 -18.87 18.20
CA GLY A 54 33.00 -19.79 18.93
C GLY A 54 34.50 -19.45 18.85
N LYS A 55 35.01 -18.90 17.74
CA LYS A 55 36.45 -18.57 17.54
C LYS A 55 36.60 -17.50 16.44
N LEU A 56 37.44 -16.50 16.72
CA LEU A 56 37.94 -15.39 15.89
C LEU A 56 37.18 -14.04 15.95
N LYS A 57 37.92 -13.04 16.46
CA LYS A 57 37.65 -11.60 16.45
C LYS A 57 37.26 -11.09 15.06
N ASP A 58 36.46 -10.03 15.08
CA ASP A 58 35.82 -9.23 14.02
C ASP A 58 36.72 -8.76 12.85
N ASN A 59 37.40 -9.66 12.15
CA ASN A 59 38.21 -9.34 10.97
C ASN A 59 37.71 -10.06 9.72
N TYR A 60 36.48 -9.74 9.29
CA TYR A 60 36.13 -9.85 7.88
C TYR A 60 35.88 -8.46 7.29
N TYR A 61 36.70 -8.18 6.29
CA TYR A 61 36.68 -7.03 5.39
C TYR A 61 35.28 -6.78 4.83
N PHE A 62 34.68 -5.67 5.25
CA PHE A 62 33.60 -4.85 4.63
C PHE A 62 32.92 -3.95 5.68
N CYS A 63 33.29 -4.06 6.96
CA CYS A 63 32.74 -3.26 8.05
C CYS A 63 33.72 -2.16 8.49
N ASN A 64 33.78 -1.06 7.74
CA ASN A 64 34.07 0.24 8.37
C ASN A 64 32.79 0.73 9.06
N TYR A 65 32.93 1.15 10.32
CA TYR A 65 31.90 1.16 11.36
C TYR A 65 30.77 2.20 11.25
N THR A 66 30.62 2.96 10.17
CA THR A 66 29.76 4.16 10.18
C THR A 66 28.44 4.05 9.42
N LEU A 67 28.25 3.10 8.48
CA LEU A 67 27.05 3.05 7.63
C LEU A 67 26.52 1.63 7.40
N ILE A 68 25.73 1.11 8.35
CA ILE A 68 25.21 -0.26 8.30
C ILE A 68 23.68 -0.29 8.34
N ILE A 69 23.06 -1.13 7.50
CA ILE A 69 21.61 -1.37 7.41
C ILE A 69 21.27 -2.85 7.57
N GLY A 70 20.03 -3.18 7.95
CA GLY A 70 19.54 -4.56 8.09
C GLY A 70 19.30 -5.02 9.53
N GLU A 71 19.07 -6.33 9.70
CA GLU A 71 18.53 -6.94 10.94
C GLU A 71 17.19 -6.31 11.39
N PHE A 72 16.32 -5.99 10.43
CA PHE A 72 15.03 -5.36 10.72
C PHE A 72 14.12 -6.22 11.58
N TYR A 73 14.32 -7.55 11.64
CA TYR A 73 13.57 -8.43 12.56
C TYR A 73 13.62 -7.99 14.03
N LYS A 74 14.68 -7.29 14.46
CA LYS A 74 14.81 -6.77 15.83
C LYS A 74 13.94 -5.53 16.12
N LYS A 75 13.45 -4.88 15.07
CA LYS A 75 12.71 -3.61 15.08
C LYS A 75 11.24 -3.76 14.65
N GLU A 76 10.83 -4.98 14.30
CA GLU A 76 9.45 -5.30 13.91
C GLU A 76 8.49 -5.30 15.12
N LYS A 77 7.22 -5.00 14.85
CA LYS A 77 6.12 -5.27 15.79
C LYS A 77 5.96 -6.79 15.96
N ILE A 78 5.98 -7.26 17.20
CA ILE A 78 5.72 -8.67 17.52
C ILE A 78 4.20 -8.83 17.76
N PRO A 79 3.50 -9.71 17.03
CA PRO A 79 2.06 -9.96 17.25
C PRO A 79 1.80 -10.60 18.62
N THR A 80 0.72 -10.20 19.29
CA THR A 80 0.41 -10.52 20.70
C THR A 80 0.07 -12.00 20.98
N ILE A 81 -0.43 -12.79 20.02
CA ILE A 81 -0.66 -14.24 20.21
C ILE A 81 0.63 -15.06 20.18
N LEU A 82 1.67 -14.55 19.52
CA LEU A 82 2.97 -15.22 19.49
C LEU A 82 3.80 -14.99 20.76
N TYR A 83 3.23 -14.30 21.75
CA TYR A 83 3.74 -14.36 23.12
C TYR A 83 3.54 -15.73 23.77
N LYS A 84 2.54 -16.53 23.33
CA LYS A 84 2.32 -17.88 23.86
C LYS A 84 2.95 -19.00 23.03
N THR A 85 3.15 -18.78 21.74
CA THR A 85 3.85 -19.74 20.87
C THR A 85 4.64 -19.02 19.78
N ASN A 86 5.97 -19.13 19.82
CA ASN A 86 6.79 -19.41 18.63
C ASN A 86 7.08 -18.35 17.54
N ASN A 87 7.18 -17.03 17.79
CA ASN A 87 7.76 -16.12 16.75
C ASN A 87 9.24 -15.77 16.90
N ASN A 88 9.84 -16.08 18.04
CA ASN A 88 11.29 -16.12 18.15
C ASN A 88 11.81 -17.55 18.21
N THR A 89 10.98 -18.58 18.06
CA THR A 89 11.48 -19.94 18.21
C THR A 89 12.45 -20.30 17.13
N PHE A 90 12.21 -20.20 15.82
CA PHE A 90 13.22 -20.74 14.90
C PHE A 90 14.58 -20.00 14.99
N MET A 91 14.59 -18.67 15.16
CA MET A 91 15.84 -17.94 15.39
C MET A 91 16.46 -18.27 16.75
N LYS A 92 15.67 -18.43 17.82
CA LYS A 92 16.16 -18.79 19.18
C LYS A 92 16.57 -20.27 19.25
N LEU A 93 15.86 -21.16 18.58
CA LEU A 93 16.10 -22.60 18.40
C LEU A 93 17.36 -22.80 17.56
N HIS A 94 17.54 -22.01 16.50
CA HIS A 94 18.80 -21.97 15.76
C HIS A 94 19.95 -21.47 16.63
N LEU A 95 19.74 -20.42 17.44
CA LEU A 95 20.72 -19.96 18.44
C LEU A 95 21.00 -21.03 19.52
N THR A 96 20.03 -21.88 19.85
CA THR A 96 20.15 -22.97 20.85
C THR A 96 20.46 -24.35 20.23
N ASN A 97 20.93 -24.43 18.98
CA ASN A 97 21.32 -25.68 18.28
C ASN A 97 20.22 -26.72 17.99
N LEU A 98 18.94 -26.36 18.07
CA LEU A 98 17.84 -27.31 17.90
C LEU A 98 17.33 -27.43 16.46
N ILE A 99 17.86 -26.63 15.52
CA ILE A 99 17.44 -26.58 14.11
C ILE A 99 18.66 -26.72 13.20
N ASP A 100 18.56 -27.61 12.21
CA ASP A 100 19.58 -27.84 11.19
C ASP A 100 19.52 -26.81 10.03
N PHE A 101 20.44 -26.91 9.08
CA PHE A 101 20.51 -25.97 7.95
C PHE A 101 19.25 -25.98 7.08
N PHE A 102 18.67 -27.18 6.83
CA PHE A 102 17.51 -27.33 5.95
C PHE A 102 16.22 -26.84 6.62
N GLN A 103 16.02 -27.18 7.89
CA GLN A 103 14.92 -26.66 8.70
C GLN A 103 15.00 -25.14 8.83
N LEU A 104 16.21 -24.56 8.95
CA LEU A 104 16.39 -23.11 8.92
C LEU A 104 15.95 -22.53 7.58
N PHE A 105 16.41 -23.10 6.47
CA PHE A 105 16.01 -22.68 5.12
C PHE A 105 14.49 -22.70 4.92
N PHE A 106 13.82 -23.80 5.27
CA PHE A 106 12.37 -23.93 5.15
C PHE A 106 11.63 -22.96 6.07
N SER A 107 12.10 -22.77 7.30
CA SER A 107 11.47 -21.84 8.25
C SER A 107 11.51 -20.39 7.74
N ILE A 108 12.64 -19.95 7.16
CA ILE A 108 12.78 -18.60 6.58
C ILE A 108 11.89 -18.49 5.34
N TYR A 109 11.87 -19.51 4.49
CA TYR A 109 11.05 -19.52 3.28
C TYR A 109 9.57 -19.37 3.60
N ILE A 110 9.05 -20.25 4.47
CA ILE A 110 7.64 -20.27 4.88
C ILE A 110 7.29 -18.94 5.56
N HIS A 111 8.14 -18.42 6.44
CA HIS A 111 7.84 -17.20 7.16
C HIS A 111 7.74 -15.95 6.26
N ASN A 112 8.36 -15.97 5.08
CA ASN A 112 8.33 -14.86 4.11
C ASN A 112 7.50 -15.18 2.86
N PHE A 113 6.80 -16.32 2.81
CA PHE A 113 6.08 -16.80 1.63
C PHE A 113 5.09 -15.76 1.09
N PHE A 114 4.29 -15.14 1.96
CA PHE A 114 3.36 -14.09 1.55
C PHE A 114 4.08 -12.94 0.82
N VAL A 115 5.19 -12.45 1.37
CA VAL A 115 5.97 -11.35 0.75
C VAL A 115 6.61 -11.80 -0.58
N PHE A 116 7.12 -13.03 -0.64
CA PHE A 116 7.75 -13.58 -1.83
C PHE A 116 6.78 -13.84 -2.98
N PHE A 117 5.49 -14.07 -2.72
CA PHE A 117 4.55 -14.49 -3.78
C PHE A 117 3.38 -13.55 -3.99
N PHE A 118 2.81 -12.95 -2.94
CA PHE A 118 1.62 -12.11 -3.10
C PHE A 118 1.90 -10.84 -3.92
N LEU A 119 2.96 -10.11 -3.60
CA LEU A 119 3.28 -8.84 -4.26
C LEU A 119 3.72 -9.02 -5.72
N PRO A 120 4.57 -10.01 -6.06
CA PRO A 120 4.86 -10.34 -7.46
C PRO A 120 3.64 -10.87 -8.21
N PHE A 121 2.79 -11.66 -7.56
CA PHE A 121 1.54 -12.10 -8.17
C PHE A 121 0.61 -10.91 -8.48
N MET A 122 0.44 -10.00 -7.53
CA MET A 122 -0.27 -8.73 -7.75
C MET A 122 0.34 -7.95 -8.92
N SER A 123 1.66 -7.79 -8.97
CA SER A 123 2.29 -7.04 -10.06
C SER A 123 2.11 -7.67 -11.44
N THR A 124 2.12 -9.01 -11.52
CA THR A 124 1.78 -9.70 -12.79
C THR A 124 0.33 -9.50 -13.20
N LEU A 125 -0.63 -9.51 -12.28
CA LEU A 125 -2.04 -9.26 -12.58
C LEU A 125 -2.26 -7.82 -13.05
N LEU A 126 -1.60 -6.86 -12.40
CA LEU A 126 -1.61 -5.46 -12.82
C LEU A 126 -1.06 -5.30 -14.23
N TYR A 127 0.10 -5.91 -14.51
CA TYR A 127 0.73 -5.89 -15.83
C TYR A 127 -0.18 -6.49 -16.93
N GLN A 128 -0.92 -7.57 -16.61
CA GLN A 128 -1.85 -8.19 -17.54
C GLN A 128 -3.10 -7.35 -17.79
N LYS A 129 -3.61 -6.64 -16.77
CA LYS A 129 -4.83 -5.85 -16.88
C LYS A 129 -4.59 -4.52 -17.59
N TYR A 130 -3.48 -3.83 -17.29
CA TYR A 130 -3.26 -2.46 -17.72
C TYR A 130 -2.16 -2.36 -18.76
N ASN A 131 -2.51 -1.99 -20.00
CA ASN A 131 -1.54 -1.89 -21.11
C ASN A 131 -0.54 -0.76 -20.88
N VAL A 132 -0.90 0.26 -20.10
CA VAL A 132 0.03 1.34 -19.72
C VAL A 132 1.25 0.79 -18.97
N LEU A 133 1.08 -0.29 -18.20
CA LEU A 133 2.18 -0.96 -17.50
C LEU A 133 3.03 -1.83 -18.43
N SER A 134 2.58 -2.06 -19.67
CA SER A 134 3.37 -2.73 -20.70
C SER A 134 4.39 -1.81 -21.37
N TYR A 135 4.35 -0.49 -21.10
CA TYR A 135 5.37 0.44 -21.56
C TYR A 135 6.71 0.16 -20.86
N GLU A 136 7.79 0.29 -21.61
CA GLU A 136 9.14 -0.16 -21.23
C GLU A 136 9.58 0.29 -19.84
N LEU A 137 9.43 1.58 -19.52
CA LEU A 137 9.82 2.13 -18.23
C LEU A 137 8.87 1.74 -17.07
N ALA A 138 7.56 1.67 -17.32
CA ALA A 138 6.60 1.21 -16.32
C ALA A 138 6.84 -0.28 -15.99
N LYS A 139 7.11 -1.10 -17.01
CA LYS A 139 7.51 -2.51 -16.86
C LYS A 139 8.81 -2.62 -16.05
N LEU A 140 9.82 -1.81 -16.38
CA LEU A 140 11.09 -1.78 -15.67
C LEU A 140 10.90 -1.44 -14.18
N SER A 141 10.01 -0.48 -13.88
CA SER A 141 9.72 -0.07 -12.50
C SER A 141 9.10 -1.18 -11.66
N ILE A 142 8.16 -1.93 -12.26
CA ILE A 142 7.55 -3.10 -11.62
C ILE A 142 8.60 -4.17 -11.34
N VAL A 143 9.53 -4.40 -12.27
CA VAL A 143 10.61 -5.38 -12.09
C VAL A 143 11.51 -4.96 -10.92
N PHE A 144 11.94 -3.69 -10.86
CA PHE A 144 12.75 -3.19 -9.74
C PHE A 144 12.03 -3.32 -8.40
N LEU A 145 10.74 -2.99 -8.34
CA LEU A 145 9.94 -3.15 -7.13
C LEU A 145 9.94 -4.59 -6.63
N ASN A 146 9.74 -5.55 -7.53
CA ASN A 146 9.84 -6.97 -7.21
C ASN A 146 11.25 -7.29 -6.68
N GLU A 147 12.32 -6.89 -7.36
CA GLU A 147 13.69 -7.14 -6.89
C GLU A 147 13.95 -6.58 -5.49
N PHE A 148 13.52 -5.35 -5.22
CA PHE A 148 13.67 -4.71 -3.93
C PHE A 148 12.90 -5.44 -2.82
N ILE A 149 11.78 -6.10 -3.13
CA ILE A 149 11.08 -6.99 -2.19
C ILE A 149 11.98 -8.16 -1.77
N VAL A 150 12.66 -8.83 -2.71
CA VAL A 150 13.60 -9.93 -2.37
C VAL A 150 14.72 -9.43 -1.46
N PHE A 151 15.34 -8.31 -1.82
CA PHE A 151 16.42 -7.72 -1.03
C PHE A 151 15.94 -7.22 0.34
N SER A 152 14.67 -6.82 0.48
CA SER A 152 14.10 -6.47 1.78
C SER A 152 14.02 -7.67 2.72
N VAL A 153 13.72 -8.87 2.20
CA VAL A 153 13.75 -10.12 2.98
C VAL A 153 15.19 -10.45 3.39
N PHE A 154 16.17 -10.22 2.52
CA PHE A 154 17.59 -10.34 2.89
C PHE A 154 17.97 -9.40 4.04
N LEU A 155 17.63 -8.11 3.92
CA LEU A 155 17.88 -7.10 4.95
C LEU A 155 17.10 -7.34 6.25
N ARG A 156 16.00 -8.10 6.19
CA ARG A 156 15.26 -8.52 7.38
C ARG A 156 16.19 -9.23 8.37
N TYR A 157 17.02 -10.16 7.89
CA TYR A 157 17.84 -11.03 8.73
C TYR A 157 19.32 -10.66 8.76
N VAL A 158 19.86 -10.13 7.66
CA VAL A 158 21.28 -9.89 7.48
C VAL A 158 21.60 -8.40 7.62
N LYS A 159 22.71 -8.10 8.30
CA LYS A 159 23.25 -6.76 8.47
C LYS A 159 24.33 -6.52 7.40
N VAL A 160 24.22 -5.43 6.63
CA VAL A 160 25.03 -5.16 5.44
C VAL A 160 25.50 -3.69 5.45
N ASN A 161 26.72 -3.44 4.97
CA ASN A 161 27.20 -2.07 4.72
C ASN A 161 26.45 -1.47 3.52
N ILE A 162 26.09 -0.19 3.60
CA ILE A 162 25.32 0.51 2.56
C ILE A 162 26.07 0.55 1.22
N VAL A 163 27.40 0.71 1.22
CA VAL A 163 28.19 0.81 -0.02
C VAL A 163 28.12 -0.46 -0.88
N PRO A 164 28.49 -1.66 -0.38
CA PRO A 164 28.37 -2.88 -1.17
C PRO A 164 26.92 -3.22 -1.51
N TYR A 165 25.95 -2.81 -0.68
CA TYR A 165 24.53 -2.96 -1.00
C TYR A 165 24.14 -2.15 -2.24
N ILE A 166 24.54 -0.88 -2.33
CA ILE A 166 24.29 -0.03 -3.51
C ILE A 166 24.98 -0.62 -4.75
N ILE A 167 26.24 -1.06 -4.63
CA ILE A 167 26.99 -1.66 -5.75
C ILE A 167 26.27 -2.91 -6.26
N CYS A 168 25.77 -3.76 -5.36
CA CYS A 168 25.00 -4.95 -5.74
C CYS A 168 23.75 -4.59 -6.54
N HIS A 169 22.99 -3.56 -6.11
CA HIS A 169 21.82 -3.08 -6.84
C HIS A 169 22.15 -2.48 -8.20
N ILE A 170 23.29 -1.80 -8.35
CA ILE A 170 23.77 -1.31 -9.66
C ILE A 170 24.08 -2.47 -10.61
N VAL A 171 24.69 -3.55 -10.10
CA VAL A 171 24.95 -4.76 -10.91
C VAL A 171 23.65 -5.43 -11.33
N VAL A 172 22.69 -5.58 -10.39
CA VAL A 172 21.37 -6.12 -10.69
C VAL A 172 20.66 -5.25 -11.73
N PHE A 173 20.71 -3.93 -11.60
CA PHE A 173 20.19 -2.98 -12.60
C PHE A 173 20.75 -3.25 -14.00
N ILE A 174 22.08 -3.42 -14.15
CA ILE A 174 22.69 -3.73 -15.45
C ILE A 174 22.17 -5.07 -15.98
N LEU A 175 22.08 -6.10 -15.14
CA LEU A 175 21.55 -7.41 -15.52
C LEU A 175 20.09 -7.33 -15.98
N THR A 176 19.24 -6.56 -15.28
CA THR A 176 17.84 -6.38 -15.68
C THR A 176 17.69 -5.72 -17.03
N LEU A 177 18.50 -4.70 -17.35
CA LEU A 177 18.46 -4.05 -18.65
C LEU A 177 18.84 -5.01 -19.78
N ILE A 178 19.84 -5.87 -19.54
CA ILE A 178 20.26 -6.90 -20.50
C ILE A 178 19.13 -7.93 -20.72
N ILE A 179 18.51 -8.40 -19.64
CA ILE A 179 17.41 -9.40 -19.70
C ILE A 179 16.17 -8.83 -20.38
N LEU A 180 15.80 -7.59 -20.05
CA LEU A 180 14.59 -6.94 -20.57
C LEU A 180 14.75 -6.41 -22.01
N LYS A 181 15.98 -6.34 -22.54
CA LYS A 181 16.30 -5.74 -23.84
C LYS A 181 15.61 -4.37 -24.01
N ASN A 182 15.78 -3.51 -23.00
CA ASN A 182 15.09 -2.22 -22.96
C ASN A 182 15.58 -1.32 -24.11
N SER A 183 14.66 -0.70 -24.85
CA SER A 183 15.01 0.19 -25.96
C SER A 183 15.14 1.64 -25.51
N GLU A 184 14.53 2.02 -24.39
CA GLU A 184 14.62 3.36 -23.77
C GLU A 184 16.07 3.79 -23.50
N ASN A 185 16.27 5.11 -23.42
CA ASN A 185 17.58 5.67 -23.15
C ASN A 185 18.14 5.13 -21.83
N ILE A 186 19.42 4.75 -21.81
CA ILE A 186 20.10 4.24 -20.62
C ILE A 186 20.05 5.29 -19.50
N ILE A 187 20.17 6.58 -19.82
CA ILE A 187 20.13 7.67 -18.85
C ILE A 187 18.74 7.77 -18.18
N THR A 188 17.66 7.71 -18.96
CA THR A 188 16.29 7.77 -18.40
C THR A 188 15.99 6.53 -17.57
N SER A 189 16.43 5.36 -18.03
CA SER A 189 16.31 4.10 -17.29
C SER A 189 17.08 4.14 -15.96
N PHE A 190 18.28 4.73 -15.95
CA PHE A 190 19.10 4.88 -14.74
C PHE A 190 18.50 5.88 -13.75
N LEU A 191 17.95 7.00 -14.23
CA LEU A 191 17.24 7.96 -13.38
C LEU A 191 15.99 7.35 -12.75
N CYS A 192 15.24 6.54 -13.50
CA CYS A 192 14.08 5.82 -12.97
C CYS A 192 14.50 4.78 -11.93
N PHE A 193 15.57 4.02 -12.19
CA PHE A 193 16.15 3.13 -11.18
C PHE A 193 16.52 3.87 -9.90
N LEU A 194 17.20 5.01 -10.00
CA LEU A 194 17.60 5.81 -8.84
C LEU A 194 16.38 6.33 -8.06
N ALA A 195 15.34 6.79 -8.76
CA ALA A 195 14.08 7.22 -8.16
C ALA A 195 13.42 6.05 -7.40
N ASN A 196 13.20 4.91 -8.06
CA ASN A 196 12.55 3.76 -7.43
C ASN A 196 13.35 3.24 -6.24
N PHE A 197 14.68 3.16 -6.37
CA PHE A 197 15.59 2.74 -5.30
C PHE A 197 15.50 3.67 -4.08
N THR A 198 15.55 4.99 -4.31
CA THR A 198 15.48 5.98 -3.24
C THR A 198 14.11 6.00 -2.58
N PHE A 199 13.01 5.97 -3.34
CA PHE A 199 11.65 5.93 -2.81
C PHE A 199 11.40 4.66 -2.00
N TYR A 200 11.72 3.48 -2.54
CA TYR A 200 11.48 2.22 -1.85
C TYR A 200 12.28 2.13 -0.54
N HIS A 201 13.58 2.36 -0.61
CA HIS A 201 14.42 2.20 0.57
C HIS A 201 14.23 3.31 1.60
N SER A 202 13.91 4.54 1.20
CA SER A 202 13.57 5.59 2.17
C SER A 202 12.30 5.23 2.95
N LEU A 203 11.23 4.78 2.29
CA LEU A 203 10.00 4.33 2.94
C LEU A 203 10.25 3.11 3.82
N PHE A 204 10.98 2.13 3.31
CA PHE A 204 11.28 0.88 4.02
C PHE A 204 12.16 1.09 5.27
N ILE A 205 13.17 1.93 5.18
CA ILE A 205 14.03 2.27 6.31
C ILE A 205 13.25 3.12 7.32
N SER A 206 12.40 4.03 6.83
CA SER A 206 11.57 4.91 7.66
C SER A 206 10.59 4.11 8.52
N SER A 207 9.97 3.07 7.96
CA SER A 207 8.98 2.24 8.67
C SER A 207 9.56 1.57 9.92
N PHE A 208 10.83 1.15 9.91
CA PHE A 208 11.46 0.51 11.07
C PHE A 208 12.24 1.45 11.99
N ASN A 209 12.89 2.48 11.43
CA ASN A 209 13.79 3.33 12.20
C ASN A 209 13.10 4.56 12.80
N LEU A 210 12.02 5.04 12.20
CA LEU A 210 11.37 6.30 12.61
C LEU A 210 10.02 6.07 13.30
N ILE A 211 9.50 4.85 13.20
CA ILE A 211 8.14 4.52 13.61
C ILE A 211 8.21 3.34 14.60
N ASN A 212 8.70 3.65 15.80
CA ASN A 212 8.87 2.80 17.00
C ASN A 212 8.09 1.47 17.01
N ARG A 213 8.59 0.43 16.31
CA ARG A 213 8.02 -0.93 16.28
C ARG A 213 6.50 -0.96 16.00
N VAL A 214 6.05 -0.10 15.09
CA VAL A 214 4.65 -0.03 14.70
C VAL A 214 4.31 -1.06 13.62
N PHE A 215 5.20 -1.21 12.65
CA PHE A 215 4.98 -2.09 11.50
C PHE A 215 5.51 -3.50 11.77
N THR A 216 4.75 -4.53 11.38
CA THR A 216 5.30 -5.85 11.10
C THR A 216 6.04 -5.83 9.76
N PHE A 217 6.87 -6.86 9.49
CA PHE A 217 7.68 -6.89 8.27
C PHE A 217 6.86 -6.76 6.98
N GLY A 218 5.81 -7.57 6.85
CA GLY A 218 4.98 -7.57 5.65
C GLY A 218 4.29 -6.23 5.40
N GLU A 219 3.91 -5.54 6.47
CA GLU A 219 3.25 -4.23 6.40
C GLU A 219 4.22 -3.14 5.94
N ALA A 220 5.44 -3.17 6.47
CA ALA A 220 6.50 -2.27 6.03
C ALA A 220 6.81 -2.46 4.54
N VAL A 221 6.96 -3.71 4.08
CA VAL A 221 7.17 -4.00 2.65
C VAL A 221 5.98 -3.53 1.81
N LEU A 222 4.75 -3.82 2.23
CA LEU A 222 3.55 -3.43 1.48
C LEU A 222 3.42 -1.90 1.35
N VAL A 223 3.63 -1.16 2.43
CA VAL A 223 3.64 0.32 2.40
C VAL A 223 4.77 0.85 1.51
N SER A 224 5.95 0.24 1.55
CA SER A 224 7.06 0.61 0.66
C SER A 224 6.74 0.37 -0.81
N VAL A 225 6.16 -0.78 -1.16
CA VAL A 225 5.79 -1.12 -2.54
C VAL A 225 4.73 -0.17 -3.08
N ILE A 226 3.64 0.01 -2.34
CA ILE A 226 2.53 0.88 -2.75
C ILE A 226 2.99 2.33 -2.82
N GLY A 227 3.73 2.79 -1.80
CA GLY A 227 4.23 4.16 -1.75
C GLY A 227 5.17 4.47 -2.90
N THR A 228 6.10 3.55 -3.21
CA THR A 228 6.97 3.67 -4.38
C THR A 228 6.18 3.63 -5.68
N PHE A 229 5.20 2.74 -5.84
CA PHE A 229 4.38 2.71 -7.06
C PHE A 229 3.65 4.05 -7.30
N VAL A 230 3.08 4.66 -6.25
CA VAL A 230 2.44 5.98 -6.33
C VAL A 230 3.46 7.08 -6.67
N LEU A 231 4.64 7.04 -6.06
CA LEU A 231 5.71 8.01 -6.33
C LEU A 231 6.27 7.86 -7.75
N ASP A 232 6.46 6.64 -8.23
CA ASP A 232 6.93 6.34 -9.58
C ASP A 232 5.93 6.89 -10.60
N LEU A 233 4.64 6.59 -10.45
CA LEU A 233 3.57 7.16 -11.29
C LEU A 233 3.60 8.69 -11.29
N SER A 234 3.84 9.30 -10.14
CA SER A 234 3.95 10.75 -10.04
C SER A 234 5.16 11.31 -10.78
N VAL A 235 6.33 10.65 -10.72
CA VAL A 235 7.52 11.04 -11.49
C VAL A 235 7.28 10.83 -12.99
N TYR A 236 6.70 9.70 -13.39
CA TYR A 236 6.35 9.42 -14.79
C TYR A 236 5.48 10.52 -15.41
N SER A 237 4.51 11.02 -14.64
CA SER A 237 3.66 12.12 -15.09
C SER A 237 4.40 13.45 -15.31
N LEU A 238 5.59 13.63 -14.72
CA LEU A 238 6.38 14.85 -14.88
C LEU A 238 7.40 14.75 -16.00
N ILE A 239 7.92 13.55 -16.28
CA ILE A 239 8.92 13.30 -17.33
C ILE A 239 8.31 12.81 -18.64
N TYR A 240 6.98 12.86 -18.78
CA TYR A 240 6.24 12.24 -19.88
C TYR A 240 6.70 12.66 -21.29
N GLU A 241 7.23 13.89 -21.45
CA GLU A 241 7.74 14.41 -22.72
C GLU A 241 9.01 13.69 -23.20
N GLN A 242 9.79 13.15 -22.27
CA GLN A 242 11.06 12.46 -22.52
C GLN A 242 10.86 10.97 -22.85
N LEU A 243 9.65 10.44 -22.69
CA LEU A 243 9.31 9.03 -22.94
C LEU A 243 9.07 8.78 -24.43
N LYS A 244 9.54 7.65 -24.97
CA LYS A 244 9.35 7.31 -26.41
C LYS A 244 7.87 7.17 -26.78
N LYS A 245 7.08 6.52 -25.91
CA LYS A 245 5.62 6.49 -25.99
C LYS A 245 5.09 7.58 -25.07
N ARG A 246 4.69 8.72 -25.64
CA ARG A 246 4.28 9.90 -24.86
C ARG A 246 2.90 9.67 -24.25
N VAL A 247 2.87 9.25 -22.98
CA VAL A 247 1.64 9.21 -22.18
C VAL A 247 1.40 10.59 -21.62
N ILE A 248 0.55 11.39 -22.26
CA ILE A 248 0.28 12.77 -21.84
C ILE A 248 -0.70 12.73 -20.66
N PRO A 249 -0.26 13.13 -19.44
CA PRO A 249 -1.11 13.11 -18.26
C PRO A 249 -2.11 14.27 -18.28
N GLY A 250 -3.24 14.10 -17.57
CA GLY A 250 -4.19 15.18 -17.35
C GLY A 250 -3.64 16.24 -16.37
N VAL A 251 -4.13 17.48 -16.45
CA VAL A 251 -3.69 18.61 -15.61
C VAL A 251 -3.86 18.32 -14.11
N LEU A 252 -5.00 17.72 -13.70
CA LEU A 252 -5.22 17.33 -12.31
C LEU A 252 -4.24 16.25 -11.85
N PHE A 253 -3.90 15.31 -12.73
CA PHE A 253 -2.94 14.26 -12.40
C PHE A 253 -1.54 14.87 -12.19
N ILE A 254 -1.08 15.77 -13.08
CA ILE A 254 0.18 16.52 -12.89
C ILE A 254 0.16 17.29 -11.56
N PHE A 255 -0.95 17.98 -11.24
CA PHE A 255 -1.11 18.71 -9.99
C PHE A 255 -0.90 17.80 -8.78
N PHE A 256 -1.66 16.70 -8.68
CA PHE A 256 -1.55 15.77 -7.55
C PHE A 256 -0.17 15.10 -7.49
N SER A 257 0.43 14.76 -8.63
CA SER A 257 1.79 14.22 -8.69
C SER A 257 2.83 15.15 -8.06
N ARG A 258 2.75 16.45 -8.35
CA ARG A 258 3.63 17.46 -7.72
C ARG A 258 3.37 17.59 -6.22
N VAL A 259 2.10 17.53 -5.80
CA VAL A 259 1.75 17.55 -4.35
C VAL A 259 2.37 16.35 -3.64
N ILE A 260 2.20 15.14 -4.19
CA ILE A 260 2.75 13.89 -3.63
C ILE A 260 4.27 13.97 -3.50
N ILE A 261 4.98 14.37 -4.55
CA ILE A 261 6.45 14.49 -4.54
C ILE A 261 6.89 15.54 -3.51
N SER A 262 6.23 16.70 -3.47
CA SER A 262 6.55 17.75 -2.51
C SER A 262 6.31 17.31 -1.07
N LEU A 263 5.26 16.52 -0.81
CA LEU A 263 4.92 15.98 0.50
C LEU A 263 5.94 14.92 0.95
N PHE A 264 6.40 14.09 0.02
CA PHE A 264 7.48 13.14 0.27
C PHE A 264 8.80 13.85 0.63
N ILE A 265 9.21 14.84 -0.16
CA ILE A 265 10.42 15.65 0.11
C ILE A 265 10.28 16.37 1.46
N TYR A 266 9.11 16.95 1.73
CA TYR A 266 8.80 17.58 3.02
C TYR A 266 8.97 16.59 4.18
N GLY A 267 8.39 15.39 4.08
CA GLY A 267 8.50 14.34 5.09
C GLY A 267 9.96 13.93 5.35
N VAL A 268 10.74 13.66 4.29
CA VAL A 268 12.18 13.33 4.39
C VAL A 268 12.97 14.45 5.04
N GLY A 269 12.71 15.71 4.64
CA GLY A 269 13.32 16.90 5.23
C GLY A 269 13.02 16.99 6.74
N CYS A 270 11.75 16.89 7.13
CA CYS A 270 11.35 16.92 8.53
C CYS A 270 12.03 15.84 9.36
N ILE A 271 12.10 14.62 8.84
CA ILE A 271 12.80 13.49 9.50
C ILE A 271 14.27 13.80 9.73
N TYR A 272 14.96 14.35 8.71
CA TYR A 272 16.37 14.68 8.79
C TYR A 272 16.66 15.69 9.91
N TYR A 273 15.91 16.80 9.95
CA TYR A 273 16.09 17.84 10.98
C TYR A 273 15.60 17.44 12.37
N LEU A 274 14.68 16.48 12.47
CA LEU A 274 14.28 15.92 13.77
C LEU A 274 15.36 15.01 14.38
N ARG A 275 16.23 14.42 13.55
CA ARG A 275 17.28 13.50 13.98
C ARG A 275 18.61 14.19 14.27
N SER A 276 18.88 15.36 13.70
CA SER A 276 20.10 16.11 13.99
C SER A 276 20.18 16.51 15.47
N GLU A 277 21.35 16.33 16.09
CA GLU A 277 21.60 16.60 17.51
C GLU A 277 21.19 18.03 17.94
N PHE A 278 21.26 18.98 17.00
CA PHE A 278 20.65 20.28 17.13
C PHE A 278 19.24 20.23 16.55
N LYS A 279 18.21 20.17 17.41
CA LYS A 279 16.80 20.35 17.02
C LYS A 279 16.61 21.77 16.46
N GLN A 280 16.87 21.97 15.17
CA GLN A 280 16.79 23.26 14.51
C GLN A 280 15.32 23.59 14.16
N LYS A 281 14.55 24.02 15.18
CA LYS A 281 13.13 24.40 15.03
C LYS A 281 12.89 25.37 13.87
N LYS A 282 13.82 26.32 13.66
CA LYS A 282 13.79 27.30 12.56
C LYS A 282 13.78 26.65 11.18
N ASN A 283 14.52 25.56 10.99
CA ASN A 283 14.65 24.88 9.70
C ASN A 283 13.41 24.04 9.37
N ILE A 284 12.79 23.41 10.38
CA ILE A 284 11.51 22.72 10.21
C ILE A 284 10.41 23.71 9.81
N LEU A 285 10.38 24.90 10.43
CA LEU A 285 9.44 25.95 10.08
C LEU A 285 9.69 26.47 8.65
N LEU A 286 10.94 26.72 8.28
CA LEU A 286 11.32 27.14 6.92
C LEU A 286 10.85 26.13 5.87
N ILE A 287 11.11 24.84 6.07
CA ILE A 287 10.72 23.78 5.14
C ILE A 287 9.20 23.64 5.05
N SER A 288 8.48 23.87 6.15
CA SER A 288 7.01 23.89 6.16
C SER A 288 6.45 25.06 5.37
N VAL A 289 7.04 26.26 5.49
CA VAL A 289 6.66 27.43 4.69
C VAL A 289 6.95 27.20 3.21
N LEU A 290 8.14 26.68 2.87
CA LEU A 290 8.50 26.35 1.49
C LEU A 290 7.54 25.32 0.87
N PHE A 291 7.16 24.30 1.62
CA PHE A 291 6.19 23.29 1.19
C PHE A 291 4.83 23.92 0.87
N ILE A 292 4.30 24.80 1.74
CA ILE A 292 3.02 25.48 1.51
C ILE A 292 3.10 26.40 0.29
N LEU A 293 4.14 27.24 0.20
CA LEU A 293 4.35 28.16 -0.91
C LEU A 293 4.45 27.44 -2.25
N TYR A 294 5.19 26.33 -2.30
CA TYR A 294 5.30 25.51 -3.51
C TYR A 294 3.94 24.95 -3.96
N ASN A 295 3.12 24.47 -3.03
CA ASN A 295 1.81 23.90 -3.36
C ASN A 295 0.78 24.95 -3.78
N VAL A 296 0.84 26.16 -3.19
CA VAL A 296 0.05 27.31 -3.67
C VAL A 296 0.47 27.71 -5.09
N TYR A 297 1.78 27.78 -5.35
CA TYR A 297 2.29 28.02 -6.71
C TYR A 297 1.84 26.93 -7.69
N ASN A 298 1.93 25.66 -7.29
CA ASN A 298 1.52 24.53 -8.12
C ASN A 298 0.06 24.62 -8.54
N LEU A 299 -0.83 25.03 -7.63
CA LEU A 299 -2.28 25.19 -7.87
C LEU A 299 -2.59 26.25 -8.96
N ILE A 300 -1.82 27.34 -8.97
CA ILE A 300 -2.01 28.49 -9.88
C ILE A 300 -1.14 28.34 -11.16
N SER A 301 -0.14 27.45 -11.14
CA SER A 301 0.76 27.25 -12.28
C SER A 301 0.00 26.83 -13.55
N LYS A 302 0.29 27.52 -14.66
CA LYS A 302 -0.26 27.21 -15.97
C LYS A 302 0.30 25.89 -16.49
N GLN A 303 -0.56 25.02 -16.96
CA GLN A 303 -0.20 23.74 -17.57
C GLN A 303 -0.87 23.65 -18.95
N LYS A 304 -0.14 23.10 -19.93
CA LYS A 304 -0.70 22.91 -21.28
C LYS A 304 -1.77 21.83 -21.22
N HIS A 305 -3.00 22.16 -21.59
CA HIS A 305 -4.06 21.18 -21.67
C HIS A 305 -3.82 20.23 -22.85
N ALA A 306 -3.80 18.92 -22.57
CA ALA A 306 -3.44 17.88 -23.53
C ALA A 306 -4.28 17.90 -24.83
N LEU A 307 -5.54 18.32 -24.74
CA LEU A 307 -6.49 18.32 -25.87
C LEU A 307 -6.61 19.65 -26.60
N HIS A 308 -6.56 20.77 -25.88
CA HIS A 308 -6.89 22.08 -26.44
C HIS A 308 -5.66 22.95 -26.71
N LYS A 309 -4.46 22.51 -26.29
CA LYS A 309 -3.21 23.29 -26.34
C LYS A 309 -3.31 24.68 -25.68
N THR A 310 -4.37 24.93 -24.92
CA THR A 310 -4.56 26.13 -24.11
C THR A 310 -3.92 25.92 -22.75
N ASP A 311 -3.35 26.98 -22.20
CA ASP A 311 -2.83 26.97 -20.84
C ASP A 311 -3.99 27.03 -19.84
N ILE A 312 -4.14 25.99 -19.03
CA ILE A 312 -5.17 25.88 -18.00
C ILE A 312 -4.49 25.61 -16.66
N THR A 313 -5.02 26.18 -15.59
CA THR A 313 -4.54 25.95 -14.22
C THR A 313 -5.32 24.83 -13.55
N ALA A 314 -4.71 24.14 -12.58
CA ALA A 314 -5.43 23.16 -11.77
C ALA A 314 -6.59 23.81 -11.02
N TRP A 315 -6.41 25.05 -10.56
CA TRP A 315 -7.45 25.87 -9.95
C TRP A 315 -8.71 25.99 -10.82
N ASN A 316 -8.56 26.34 -12.10
CA ASN A 316 -9.71 26.51 -13.00
C ASN A 316 -10.49 25.20 -13.15
N ILE A 317 -9.79 24.07 -13.35
CA ILE A 317 -10.44 22.76 -13.50
C ILE A 317 -11.15 22.35 -12.21
N LEU A 318 -10.56 22.60 -11.04
CA LEU A 318 -11.19 22.29 -9.75
C LEU A 318 -12.46 23.12 -9.55
N ILE A 319 -12.43 24.41 -9.88
CA ILE A 319 -13.62 25.27 -9.85
C ILE A 319 -14.68 24.77 -10.82
N ASP A 320 -14.31 24.45 -12.05
CA ASP A 320 -15.23 23.94 -13.07
C ASP A 320 -15.89 22.62 -12.63
N ILE A 321 -15.13 21.75 -11.95
CA ILE A 321 -15.68 20.53 -11.35
C ILE A 321 -16.67 20.87 -10.23
N ILE A 322 -16.35 21.81 -9.34
CA ILE A 322 -17.20 22.16 -8.19
C ILE A 322 -18.51 22.84 -8.63
N ILE A 323 -18.46 23.74 -9.63
CA ILE A 323 -19.61 24.55 -10.07
C ILE A 323 -20.68 23.72 -10.79
N LYS A 324 -20.32 22.56 -11.37
CA LYS A 324 -21.31 21.68 -12.01
C LYS A 324 -22.42 21.31 -11.01
N ARG A 325 -23.68 21.51 -11.44
CA ARG A 325 -24.87 21.37 -10.59
C ARG A 325 -24.89 20.06 -9.79
N ASP A 326 -24.64 18.93 -10.44
CA ASP A 326 -24.68 17.61 -9.81
C ASP A 326 -23.54 17.41 -8.80
N ASN A 327 -22.38 18.01 -9.07
CA ASN A 327 -21.22 17.96 -8.19
C ASN A 327 -21.42 18.80 -6.93
N TYR A 328 -21.98 20.02 -7.08
CA TYR A 328 -22.26 20.89 -5.94
C TYR A 328 -23.27 20.27 -4.96
N ILE A 329 -24.34 19.66 -5.49
CA ILE A 329 -25.34 18.96 -4.68
C ILE A 329 -24.71 17.78 -3.92
N LEU A 330 -23.86 17.00 -4.59
CA LEU A 330 -23.14 15.88 -3.98
C LEU A 330 -22.21 16.36 -2.86
N ILE A 331 -21.44 17.44 -3.06
CA ILE A 331 -20.57 18.03 -2.03
C ILE A 331 -21.38 18.50 -0.81
N ILE A 332 -22.50 19.18 -1.02
CA ILE A 332 -23.38 19.59 0.08
C ILE A 332 -23.91 18.37 0.81
N THR A 333 -24.37 17.36 0.08
CA THR A 333 -24.95 16.14 0.68
C THR A 333 -23.90 15.42 1.53
N TRP A 334 -22.68 15.28 1.02
CA TRP A 334 -21.55 14.73 1.77
C TRP A 334 -21.23 15.50 3.04
N THR A 335 -21.21 16.83 2.98
CA THR A 335 -20.89 17.66 4.15
C THR A 335 -21.98 17.55 5.21
N ILE A 336 -23.25 17.56 4.81
CA ILE A 336 -24.40 17.37 5.71
C ILE A 336 -24.35 15.99 6.38
N ILE A 337 -24.23 14.91 5.59
CA ILE A 337 -24.17 13.54 6.11
C ILE A 337 -22.99 13.40 7.07
N SER A 338 -21.80 13.85 6.67
CA SER A 338 -20.59 13.72 7.49
C SER A 338 -20.69 14.55 8.77
N PHE A 339 -21.24 15.75 8.72
CA PHE A 339 -21.41 16.60 9.90
C PHE A 339 -22.39 16.00 10.91
N ILE A 340 -23.58 15.59 10.45
CA ILE A 340 -24.59 14.94 11.30
C ILE A 340 -24.02 13.66 11.92
N TYR A 341 -23.32 12.86 11.12
CA TYR A 341 -22.79 11.59 11.57
C TYR A 341 -21.61 11.76 12.53
N LEU A 342 -20.79 12.80 12.38
CA LEU A 342 -19.73 13.14 13.34
C LEU A 342 -20.30 13.60 14.69
N ILE A 343 -21.42 14.35 14.70
CA ILE A 343 -22.14 14.70 15.93
C ILE A 343 -22.61 13.42 16.62
N TYR A 344 -23.24 12.51 15.87
CA TYR A 344 -23.70 11.22 16.38
C TYR A 344 -22.55 10.38 16.96
N ILE A 345 -21.42 10.24 16.25
CA ILE A 345 -20.23 9.53 16.74
C ILE A 345 -19.70 10.17 18.01
N ASN A 346 -19.64 11.50 18.09
CA ASN A 346 -19.14 12.22 19.26
C ASN A 346 -20.04 11.97 20.49
N ASP A 347 -21.35 11.93 20.30
CA ASP A 347 -22.28 11.63 21.39
C ASP A 347 -22.21 10.17 21.83
N LEU A 348 -22.00 9.22 20.91
CA LEU A 348 -21.68 7.83 21.26
C LEU A 348 -20.37 7.72 22.04
N ALA A 349 -19.33 8.45 21.62
CA ALA A 349 -18.03 8.44 22.28
C ALA A 349 -18.12 8.96 23.72
N LYS A 350 -18.94 9.99 23.98
CA LYS A 350 -19.21 10.49 25.34
C LYS A 350 -19.92 9.46 26.21
N LYS A 351 -20.79 8.61 25.63
CA LYS A 351 -21.54 7.57 26.35
C LYS A 351 -20.70 6.34 26.73
N GLN A 352 -19.38 6.36 26.51
CA GLN A 352 -18.45 5.24 26.78
C GLN A 352 -18.87 3.91 26.12
N THR A 353 -19.57 3.96 24.99
CA THR A 353 -19.82 2.75 24.19
C THR A 353 -18.48 2.14 23.78
N HIS A 354 -18.35 0.81 23.80
CA HIS A 354 -17.10 0.11 23.48
C HIS A 354 -16.42 0.70 22.23
N LEU A 355 -15.15 1.09 22.36
CA LEU A 355 -14.31 1.73 21.32
C LEU A 355 -14.33 0.97 19.97
N PHE A 356 -14.52 -0.34 20.02
CA PHE A 356 -14.67 -1.19 18.86
C PHE A 356 -15.84 -0.76 17.94
N ASN A 357 -16.99 -0.39 18.51
CA ASN A 357 -18.18 0.03 17.75
C ASN A 357 -17.97 1.40 17.07
N LEU A 358 -17.24 2.32 17.71
CA LEU A 358 -16.96 3.65 17.15
C LEU A 358 -16.20 3.58 15.82
N ARG A 359 -15.26 2.63 15.67
CA ARG A 359 -14.50 2.44 14.43
C ARG A 359 -15.40 2.05 13.26
N LYS A 360 -16.34 1.14 13.49
CA LYS A 360 -17.24 0.63 12.46
C LYS A 360 -18.20 1.71 11.96
N HIS A 361 -18.51 2.71 12.78
CA HIS A 361 -19.22 3.89 12.31
C HIS A 361 -18.43 4.66 11.24
N TYR A 362 -17.11 4.82 11.38
CA TYR A 362 -16.30 5.46 10.33
C TYR A 362 -16.24 4.64 9.02
N HIS A 363 -16.21 3.30 9.13
CA HIS A 363 -16.32 2.43 7.96
C HIS A 363 -17.66 2.65 7.24
N PHE A 364 -18.75 2.75 7.99
CA PHE A 364 -20.08 3.03 7.45
C PHE A 364 -20.17 4.43 6.82
N LEU A 365 -19.62 5.46 7.46
CA LEU A 365 -19.59 6.81 6.90
C LEU A 365 -18.85 6.85 5.56
N LEU A 366 -17.68 6.20 5.49
CA LEU A 366 -16.91 6.07 4.25
C LEU A 366 -17.72 5.35 3.17
N PHE A 367 -18.38 4.24 3.53
CA PHE A 367 -19.23 3.47 2.63
C PHE A 367 -20.35 4.31 2.01
N VAL A 368 -21.14 4.98 2.86
CA VAL A 368 -22.28 5.80 2.40
C VAL A 368 -21.83 6.89 1.45
N ASN A 369 -20.75 7.62 1.79
CA ASN A 369 -20.25 8.70 0.95
C ASN A 369 -19.78 8.19 -0.42
N ILE A 370 -19.11 7.04 -0.48
CA ILE A 370 -18.62 6.47 -1.74
C ILE A 370 -19.78 5.94 -2.60
N ILE A 371 -20.72 5.19 -2.00
CA ILE A 371 -21.89 4.68 -2.72
C ILE A 371 -22.73 5.83 -3.29
N LEU A 372 -22.88 6.93 -2.55
CA LEU A 372 -23.59 8.10 -3.05
C LEU A 372 -22.96 8.67 -4.32
N SER A 373 -21.62 8.69 -4.41
CA SER A 373 -20.94 9.08 -5.65
C SER A 373 -21.20 8.13 -6.81
N PHE A 374 -21.24 6.83 -6.55
CA PHE A 374 -21.51 5.84 -7.59
C PHE A 374 -22.95 5.96 -8.10
N LEU A 375 -23.92 6.17 -7.21
CA LEU A 375 -25.32 6.38 -7.60
C LEU A 375 -25.54 7.63 -8.45
N ILE A 376 -24.82 8.72 -8.16
CA ILE A 376 -24.89 9.96 -8.95
C ILE A 376 -24.04 9.86 -10.24
N GLY A 377 -23.11 8.91 -10.32
CA GLY A 377 -22.22 8.71 -11.47
C GLY A 377 -20.99 9.63 -11.50
N ASN A 378 -20.73 10.39 -10.43
CA ASN A 378 -19.64 11.38 -10.39
C ASN A 378 -18.35 10.81 -9.74
N VAL A 379 -17.76 9.79 -10.38
CA VAL A 379 -16.55 9.11 -9.89
C VAL A 379 -15.30 9.99 -9.94
N LEU A 380 -15.17 10.88 -10.93
CA LEU A 380 -14.03 11.79 -11.02
C LEU A 380 -13.95 12.73 -9.80
N LEU A 381 -15.10 13.28 -9.37
CA LEU A 381 -15.18 14.11 -8.17
C LEU A 381 -14.78 13.31 -6.94
N LEU A 382 -15.26 12.07 -6.82
CA LEU A 382 -14.89 11.17 -5.73
C LEU A 382 -13.37 10.98 -5.67
N ILE A 383 -12.73 10.67 -6.80
CA ILE A 383 -11.27 10.48 -6.87
C ILE A 383 -10.55 11.74 -6.39
N VAL A 384 -10.92 12.92 -6.91
CA VAL A 384 -10.31 14.20 -6.52
C VAL A 384 -10.44 14.44 -5.01
N VAL A 385 -11.65 14.25 -4.45
CA VAL A 385 -11.91 14.46 -3.03
C VAL A 385 -11.15 13.46 -2.15
N LEU A 386 -11.15 12.16 -2.52
CA LEU A 386 -10.38 11.16 -1.80
C LEU A 386 -8.87 11.43 -1.86
N SER A 387 -8.33 11.87 -3.02
CA SER A 387 -6.93 12.28 -3.15
C SER A 387 -6.58 13.42 -2.20
N PHE A 388 -7.41 14.45 -2.13
CA PHE A 388 -7.22 15.56 -1.19
C PHE A 388 -7.25 15.09 0.27
N PHE A 389 -8.27 14.32 0.66
CA PHE A 389 -8.39 13.81 2.03
C PHE A 389 -7.21 12.90 2.40
N PHE A 390 -6.76 12.03 1.49
CA PHE A 390 -5.64 11.13 1.74
C PHE A 390 -4.33 11.91 1.98
N LEU A 391 -4.02 12.87 1.11
CA LEU A 391 -2.83 13.72 1.25
C LEU A 391 -2.91 14.61 2.49
N PHE A 392 -4.10 15.14 2.79
CA PHE A 392 -4.34 15.93 4.00
C PHE A 392 -4.09 15.12 5.27
N LEU A 393 -4.58 13.87 5.35
CA LEU A 393 -4.35 13.01 6.52
C LEU A 393 -2.86 12.66 6.71
N ILE A 394 -2.12 12.40 5.62
CA ILE A 394 -0.66 12.21 5.69
C ILE A 394 0.02 13.48 6.24
N TYR A 395 -0.36 14.65 5.73
CA TYR A 395 0.18 15.92 6.19
C TYR A 395 -0.14 16.18 7.66
N CYS A 396 -1.38 15.95 8.12
CA CYS A 396 -1.76 16.04 9.52
C CYS A 396 -0.93 15.12 10.42
N GLU A 397 -0.62 13.91 9.96
CA GLU A 397 0.22 12.98 10.73
C GLU A 397 1.67 13.45 10.82
N TYR A 398 2.23 14.03 9.75
CA TYR A 398 3.53 14.70 9.81
C TYR A 398 3.52 15.87 10.80
N LEU A 399 2.52 16.75 10.73
CA LEU A 399 2.36 17.85 11.67
C LEU A 399 2.26 17.36 13.11
N ARG A 400 1.44 16.33 13.38
CA ARG A 400 1.28 15.77 14.73
C ARG A 400 2.61 15.28 15.30
N LYS A 401 3.41 14.56 14.50
CA LYS A 401 4.75 14.08 14.91
C LYS A 401 5.74 15.21 15.15
N ILE A 402 5.73 16.22 14.29
CA ILE A 402 6.57 17.41 14.44
C ILE A 402 6.18 18.14 15.74
N CYS A 403 4.88 18.38 15.96
CA CYS A 403 4.36 19.02 17.16
C CYS A 403 4.70 18.22 18.43
N ASN A 404 4.59 16.89 18.42
CA ASN A 404 4.96 16.03 19.55
C ASN A 404 6.45 16.19 19.92
N ASN A 405 7.33 16.29 18.92
CA ASN A 405 8.78 16.41 19.16
C ASN A 405 9.25 17.84 19.50
N VAL A 406 8.53 18.86 19.02
CA VAL A 406 8.93 20.28 19.10
C VAL A 406 8.19 21.03 20.23
N PHE A 407 6.92 20.71 20.47
CA PHE A 407 6.00 21.36 21.42
C PHE A 407 5.20 20.32 22.24
N PRO A 408 5.88 19.49 23.06
CA PRO A 408 5.25 18.35 23.75
C PRO A 408 4.11 18.77 24.70
N THR A 409 4.14 19.99 25.25
CA THR A 409 3.18 20.44 26.28
C THR A 409 1.89 21.04 25.71
N VAL A 410 1.85 21.43 24.43
CA VAL A 410 0.74 22.19 23.82
C VAL A 410 0.05 21.41 22.70
N ASN A 411 0.30 20.10 22.55
CA ASN A 411 -0.17 19.38 21.37
C ASN A 411 -1.68 19.09 21.39
N ILE A 412 -2.47 20.05 20.93
CA ILE A 412 -3.92 19.94 20.73
C ILE A 412 -4.25 18.83 19.73
N LEU A 413 -3.44 18.67 18.68
CA LEU A 413 -3.63 17.62 17.68
C LEU A 413 -3.42 16.23 18.28
N ASP A 414 -2.46 16.06 19.18
CA ASP A 414 -2.26 14.79 19.88
C ASP A 414 -3.40 14.52 20.87
N LYS A 415 -3.85 15.53 21.62
CA LYS A 415 -5.02 15.41 22.50
C LYS A 415 -6.31 15.07 21.74
N PHE A 416 -6.49 15.62 20.53
CA PHE A 416 -7.60 15.28 19.65
C PHE A 416 -7.45 13.85 19.13
N ALA A 417 -6.28 13.50 18.60
CA ALA A 417 -5.99 12.19 18.07
C ALA A 417 -6.15 11.06 19.11
N ILE A 418 -5.68 11.27 20.35
CA ILE A 418 -5.77 10.29 21.44
C ILE A 418 -7.21 9.83 21.71
N ARG A 419 -8.22 10.68 21.47
CA ARG A 419 -9.64 10.32 21.64
C ARG A 419 -10.12 9.27 20.63
N PHE A 420 -9.41 9.12 19.52
CA PHE A 420 -9.73 8.20 18.43
C PHE A 420 -8.69 7.08 18.28
N ILE A 421 -7.69 7.02 19.16
CA ILE A 421 -6.60 6.03 19.16
C ILE A 421 -6.98 4.82 20.03
N ASP A 422 -6.99 3.63 19.45
CA ASP A 422 -7.21 2.35 20.14
C ASP A 422 -5.90 1.83 20.79
N GLU A 423 -5.97 0.78 21.62
CA GLU A 423 -4.81 0.09 22.21
C GLU A 423 -3.81 -0.39 21.15
N ARG A 424 -4.31 -0.70 19.95
CA ARG A 424 -3.51 -1.09 18.78
C ARG A 424 -2.72 0.09 18.18
N ASP A 425 -3.22 1.30 18.34
CA ASP A 425 -2.67 2.57 17.83
C ASP A 425 -1.82 3.32 18.88
N LYS A 426 -1.86 2.89 20.15
CA LYS A 426 -1.05 3.43 21.26
C LYS A 426 0.47 3.47 20.98
N ARG A 427 0.96 2.78 19.93
CA ARG A 427 2.38 2.75 19.53
C ARG A 427 2.81 3.85 18.54
N GLY A 428 1.97 4.84 18.22
CA GLY A 428 2.47 6.18 17.88
C GLY A 428 2.10 6.80 16.52
N LEU A 429 1.20 6.22 15.73
CA LEU A 429 0.64 6.82 14.50
C LEU A 429 -0.90 6.81 14.62
N VAL A 430 -1.63 7.79 14.04
CA VAL A 430 -3.09 7.67 13.83
C VAL A 430 -3.33 6.82 12.59
N ILE A 431 -3.04 5.53 12.74
CA ILE A 431 -2.88 4.59 11.62
C ILE A 431 -4.22 4.20 11.03
N THR A 432 -5.22 3.96 11.88
CA THR A 432 -6.42 3.23 11.50
C THR A 432 -7.25 3.96 10.43
N HIS A 433 -7.40 5.28 10.52
CA HIS A 433 -8.12 6.06 9.50
C HIS A 433 -7.34 6.19 8.19
N LEU A 434 -6.01 6.33 8.27
CA LEU A 434 -5.15 6.38 7.09
C LEU A 434 -5.18 5.05 6.34
N TYR A 435 -5.13 3.92 7.06
CA TYR A 435 -5.24 2.59 6.45
C TYR A 435 -6.61 2.31 5.87
N LEU A 436 -7.68 2.67 6.58
CA LEU A 436 -9.05 2.53 6.07
C LEU A 436 -9.23 3.30 4.75
N LEU A 437 -8.81 4.57 4.73
CA LEU A 437 -8.88 5.39 3.54
C LEU A 437 -7.97 4.85 2.43
N ALA A 438 -6.71 4.52 2.75
CA ALA A 438 -5.74 4.00 1.79
C ALA A 438 -6.22 2.70 1.15
N GLY A 439 -6.74 1.75 1.94
CA GLY A 439 -7.23 0.47 1.47
C GLY A 439 -8.33 0.61 0.42
N VAL A 440 -9.22 1.59 0.59
CA VAL A 440 -10.28 1.86 -0.39
C VAL A 440 -9.79 2.75 -1.55
N TYR A 441 -9.00 3.79 -1.26
CA TYR A 441 -8.54 4.78 -2.23
C TYR A 441 -7.55 4.22 -3.26
N ILE A 442 -6.58 3.41 -2.82
CA ILE A 442 -5.50 2.90 -3.69
C ILE A 442 -6.07 2.06 -4.84
N PRO A 443 -6.94 1.06 -4.63
CA PRO A 443 -7.55 0.30 -5.72
C PRO A 443 -8.31 1.17 -6.73
N ILE A 444 -9.08 2.16 -6.26
CA ILE A 444 -9.87 3.07 -7.11
C ILE A 444 -8.95 3.89 -8.01
N VAL A 445 -7.93 4.54 -7.42
CA VAL A 445 -7.03 5.41 -8.18
C VAL A 445 -6.11 4.62 -9.10
N LEU A 446 -5.69 3.43 -8.68
CA LEU A 446 -4.87 2.56 -9.51
C LEU A 446 -5.60 2.19 -10.80
N ASP A 447 -6.87 1.77 -10.72
CA ASP A 447 -7.67 1.48 -11.92
C ASP A 447 -7.98 2.76 -12.69
N ALA A 448 -8.38 3.86 -12.04
CA ALA A 448 -8.68 5.12 -12.73
C ALA A 448 -7.51 5.61 -13.60
N ILE A 449 -6.28 5.55 -13.08
CA ILE A 449 -5.07 5.99 -13.79
C ILE A 449 -4.61 4.96 -14.83
N ALA A 450 -4.68 3.66 -14.54
CA ALA A 450 -4.06 2.64 -15.38
C ALA A 450 -5.02 2.03 -16.42
N ASN A 451 -6.34 2.22 -16.26
CA ASN A 451 -7.35 1.64 -17.14
C ASN A 451 -7.24 2.19 -18.56
N ASN A 452 -7.06 1.29 -19.52
CA ASN A 452 -6.85 1.61 -20.94
C ASN A 452 -7.99 2.44 -21.54
N LYS A 453 -9.22 2.28 -21.02
CA LYS A 453 -10.40 3.04 -21.49
C LYS A 453 -10.30 4.53 -21.16
N ASN A 454 -9.47 4.91 -20.20
CA ASN A 454 -9.19 6.30 -19.84
C ASN A 454 -8.06 6.92 -20.67
N PHE A 455 -7.65 6.26 -21.77
CA PHE A 455 -6.64 6.78 -22.69
C PHE A 455 -7.15 6.86 -24.12
N ILE A 456 -6.93 8.02 -24.72
CA ILE A 456 -7.14 8.22 -26.17
C ILE A 456 -5.82 7.97 -26.87
N HIS A 457 -5.75 6.89 -27.66
CA HIS A 457 -4.56 6.52 -28.41
C HIS A 457 -4.52 7.24 -29.77
N LYS A 458 -3.47 8.04 -30.00
CA LYS A 458 -3.17 8.72 -31.27
C LYS A 458 -1.74 8.42 -31.71
N HIS A 459 -1.56 7.54 -32.69
CA HIS A 459 -0.25 7.11 -33.20
C HIS A 459 0.76 6.81 -32.05
N ASN A 460 1.73 7.69 -31.81
CA ASN A 460 2.78 7.54 -30.79
C ASN A 460 2.46 8.23 -29.45
N GLN A 461 1.23 8.68 -29.24
CA GLN A 461 0.79 9.41 -28.05
C GLN A 461 -0.45 8.75 -27.45
N SER A 462 -0.50 8.66 -26.13
CA SER A 462 -1.70 8.29 -25.39
C SER A 462 -2.07 9.45 -24.47
N ILE A 463 -3.26 10.00 -24.64
CA ILE A 463 -3.72 11.15 -23.85
C ILE A 463 -4.65 10.64 -22.76
N TYR A 464 -4.33 10.91 -21.51
CA TYR A 464 -5.18 10.56 -20.37
C TYR A 464 -6.43 11.45 -20.36
N LEU A 465 -7.60 10.83 -20.40
CA LEU A 465 -8.89 11.46 -20.18
C LEU A 465 -9.79 10.47 -19.44
N PHE A 466 -10.24 10.84 -18.25
CA PHE A 466 -11.12 10.00 -17.45
C PHE A 466 -12.49 9.86 -18.15
N GLN A 467 -12.85 8.63 -18.55
CA GLN A 467 -14.09 8.31 -19.26
C GLN A 467 -14.93 7.29 -18.47
N GLU A 468 -14.30 6.20 -18.04
CA GLU A 468 -14.98 5.07 -17.45
C GLU A 468 -14.37 4.65 -16.12
N ALA A 469 -15.23 4.15 -15.24
CA ALA A 469 -14.89 3.59 -13.95
C ALA A 469 -15.34 2.13 -13.89
N ASN A 470 -14.49 1.23 -13.41
CA ASN A 470 -14.88 -0.16 -13.16
C ASN A 470 -15.53 -0.26 -11.77
N ILE A 471 -16.80 0.15 -11.67
CA ILE A 471 -17.51 0.24 -10.39
C ILE A 471 -17.56 -1.12 -9.65
N PRO A 472 -17.82 -2.27 -10.31
CA PRO A 472 -17.80 -3.58 -9.64
C PRO A 472 -16.44 -3.91 -8.99
N LEU A 473 -15.33 -3.52 -9.63
CA LEU A 473 -13.99 -3.64 -9.04
C LEU A 473 -13.84 -2.77 -7.79
N TYR A 474 -14.34 -1.53 -7.82
CA TYR A 474 -14.23 -0.60 -6.68
C TYR A 474 -15.06 -1.06 -5.48
N LEU A 475 -16.22 -1.65 -5.76
CA LEU A 475 -17.10 -2.23 -4.77
C LEU A 475 -16.48 -3.44 -4.07
N SER A 476 -15.58 -4.19 -4.72
CA SER A 476 -14.95 -5.39 -4.12
C SER A 476 -14.20 -5.08 -2.83
N GLY A 477 -13.33 -4.07 -2.86
CA GLY A 477 -12.55 -3.62 -1.70
C GLY A 477 -13.39 -2.83 -0.71
N LEU A 478 -14.35 -2.03 -1.20
CA LEU A 478 -15.23 -1.23 -0.35
C LEU A 478 -16.18 -2.11 0.49
N ASN A 479 -16.86 -3.06 -0.14
CA ASN A 479 -17.82 -3.93 0.54
C ASN A 479 -17.14 -4.88 1.53
N SER A 480 -15.94 -5.38 1.20
CA SER A 480 -15.21 -6.30 2.08
C SER A 480 -14.79 -5.66 3.40
N ILE A 481 -14.32 -4.40 3.36
CA ILE A 481 -13.88 -3.68 4.56
C ILE A 481 -15.00 -2.96 5.30
N CYS A 482 -15.96 -2.36 4.58
CA CYS A 482 -16.98 -1.55 5.23
C CYS A 482 -18.16 -2.39 5.73
N ILE A 483 -18.57 -3.39 4.97
CA ILE A 483 -19.69 -4.26 5.32
C ILE A 483 -19.15 -5.58 5.88
N GLY A 484 -18.36 -6.32 5.11
CA GLY A 484 -17.84 -7.64 5.49
C GLY A 484 -17.17 -7.64 6.87
N ASP A 485 -16.09 -6.87 7.04
CA ASP A 485 -15.35 -6.78 8.31
C ASP A 485 -16.21 -6.22 9.46
N SER A 486 -17.18 -5.36 9.19
CA SER A 486 -18.13 -4.87 10.21
C SER A 486 -19.06 -5.98 10.69
N PHE A 487 -19.71 -6.69 9.76
CA PHE A 487 -20.66 -7.75 10.07
C PHE A 487 -19.98 -9.02 10.57
N ALA A 488 -18.72 -9.28 10.20
CA ALA A 488 -17.93 -10.36 10.77
C ALA A 488 -17.79 -10.21 12.29
N ALA A 489 -17.55 -8.99 12.75
CA ALA A 489 -17.43 -8.73 14.17
C ALA A 489 -18.78 -8.73 14.89
N ILE A 490 -19.83 -8.19 14.26
CA ILE A 490 -21.20 -8.24 14.82
C ILE A 490 -21.66 -9.69 14.94
N GLY A 491 -21.49 -10.50 13.89
CA GLY A 491 -21.83 -11.92 13.88
C GLY A 491 -21.01 -12.72 14.88
N GLY A 492 -19.72 -12.44 14.99
CA GLY A 492 -18.83 -13.07 15.98
C GLY A 492 -19.17 -12.70 17.43
N PHE A 493 -19.73 -11.52 17.66
CA PHE A 493 -20.22 -11.09 18.97
C PHE A 493 -21.58 -11.71 19.32
N LEU A 494 -22.54 -11.68 18.38
CA LEU A 494 -23.91 -12.18 18.60
C LEU A 494 -23.96 -13.71 18.69
N TYR A 495 -23.16 -14.40 17.90
CA TYR A 495 -23.12 -15.86 17.85
C TYR A 495 -21.74 -16.34 18.29
N PRO A 496 -21.54 -16.65 19.58
CA PRO A 496 -20.29 -17.19 20.09
C PRO A 496 -20.14 -18.68 19.67
N THR A 497 -19.97 -18.93 18.38
CA THR A 497 -19.52 -20.22 17.84
C THR A 497 -18.08 -20.49 18.28
N PRO A 498 -17.61 -21.75 18.28
CA PRO A 498 -16.21 -22.04 18.55
C PRO A 498 -15.28 -21.14 17.72
N LYS A 499 -14.21 -20.68 18.34
CA LYS A 499 -13.17 -19.90 17.66
C LYS A 499 -12.48 -20.81 16.66
N ILE A 500 -12.13 -20.27 15.49
CA ILE A 500 -11.41 -21.01 14.46
C ILE A 500 -10.01 -21.30 14.99
N ALA A 501 -9.58 -22.57 14.92
CA ALA A 501 -8.24 -22.96 15.34
C ALA A 501 -7.16 -22.13 14.62
N TYR A 502 -6.11 -21.74 15.35
CA TYR A 502 -4.98 -20.94 14.84
C TYR A 502 -5.31 -19.51 14.36
N THR A 503 -6.49 -18.96 14.69
CA THR A 503 -6.88 -17.57 14.41
C THR A 503 -6.84 -16.66 15.63
N ASN A 504 -6.87 -15.33 15.41
CA ASN A 504 -6.86 -14.32 16.47
C ASN A 504 -8.27 -14.07 17.03
N ASN A 505 -8.80 -15.04 17.78
CA ASN A 505 -10.15 -14.97 18.37
C ASN A 505 -11.28 -14.78 17.34
N LYS A 506 -11.06 -15.13 16.07
CA LYS A 506 -12.09 -15.09 15.03
C LYS A 506 -12.97 -16.33 15.13
N SER A 507 -14.26 -16.17 14.86
CA SER A 507 -15.27 -17.23 15.00
C SER A 507 -15.75 -17.71 13.64
N TYR A 508 -16.24 -18.95 13.56
CA TYR A 508 -16.88 -19.46 12.34
C TYR A 508 -18.10 -18.63 11.96
N SER A 509 -18.87 -18.15 12.96
CA SER A 509 -19.96 -17.20 12.73
C SER A 509 -19.48 -15.91 12.08
N GLY A 510 -18.38 -15.31 12.55
CA GLY A 510 -17.85 -14.09 11.96
C GLY A 510 -17.43 -14.27 10.51
N CYS A 511 -16.76 -15.38 10.18
CA CYS A 511 -16.39 -15.73 8.82
C CYS A 511 -17.63 -15.93 7.91
N ALA A 512 -18.65 -16.63 8.40
CA ALA A 512 -19.90 -16.81 7.65
C ALA A 512 -20.63 -15.48 7.42
N PHE A 513 -20.74 -14.63 8.46
CA PHE A 513 -21.34 -13.31 8.33
C PHE A 513 -20.58 -12.45 7.32
N PHE A 514 -19.24 -12.43 7.38
CA PHE A 514 -18.42 -11.76 6.38
C PHE A 514 -18.82 -12.18 4.96
N PHE A 515 -18.84 -13.49 4.71
CA PHE A 515 -19.15 -14.05 3.40
C PHE A 515 -20.54 -13.62 2.92
N PHE A 516 -21.58 -13.90 3.70
CA PHE A 516 -22.95 -13.64 3.28
C PHE A 516 -23.24 -12.15 3.11
N THR A 517 -22.76 -11.30 4.02
CA THR A 517 -23.05 -9.87 3.93
C THR A 517 -22.25 -9.19 2.83
N THR A 518 -21.01 -9.62 2.57
CA THR A 518 -20.20 -9.08 1.44
C THR A 518 -20.82 -9.50 0.11
N PHE A 519 -21.25 -10.76 -0.01
CA PHE A 519 -21.89 -11.25 -1.23
C PHE A 519 -23.22 -10.55 -1.49
N ALA A 520 -24.08 -10.46 -0.46
CA ALA A 520 -25.35 -9.76 -0.56
C ALA A 520 -25.15 -8.27 -0.87
N SER A 521 -24.21 -7.59 -0.22
CA SER A 521 -23.97 -6.17 -0.48
C SER A 521 -23.42 -5.92 -1.88
N LEU A 522 -22.57 -6.79 -2.42
CA LEU A 522 -22.11 -6.70 -3.81
C LEU A 522 -23.28 -6.83 -4.78
N ILE A 523 -24.18 -7.80 -4.59
CA ILE A 523 -25.38 -7.97 -5.43
C ILE A 523 -26.31 -6.75 -5.32
N VAL A 524 -26.59 -6.28 -4.11
CA VAL A 524 -27.50 -5.14 -3.88
C VAL A 524 -26.90 -3.86 -4.48
N SER A 525 -25.61 -3.61 -4.25
CA SER A 525 -24.93 -2.44 -4.83
C SER A 525 -24.88 -2.50 -6.35
N SER A 526 -24.57 -3.66 -6.95
CA SER A 526 -24.59 -3.81 -8.41
C SER A 526 -26.00 -3.71 -9.00
N TYR A 527 -27.04 -4.13 -8.27
CA TYR A 527 -28.44 -3.94 -8.67
C TYR A 527 -28.79 -2.46 -8.81
N PHE A 528 -28.53 -1.66 -7.77
CA PHE A 528 -28.83 -0.22 -7.78
C PHE A 528 -28.02 0.56 -8.81
N LEU A 529 -26.87 0.02 -9.22
CA LEU A 529 -26.00 0.64 -10.21
C LEU A 529 -26.22 0.10 -11.64
N ASN A 530 -27.19 -0.82 -11.83
CA ASN A 530 -27.48 -1.47 -13.12
C ASN A 530 -26.30 -2.23 -13.75
N GLU A 531 -25.42 -2.81 -12.92
CA GLU A 531 -24.18 -3.50 -13.32
C GLU A 531 -24.26 -5.04 -13.15
N ILE A 532 -25.47 -5.61 -13.11
CA ILE A 532 -25.64 -7.06 -12.91
C ILE A 532 -25.42 -7.82 -14.22
N ASN A 533 -24.38 -8.64 -14.23
CA ASN A 533 -24.13 -9.68 -15.22
C ASN A 533 -23.92 -11.02 -14.51
N LEU A 534 -24.24 -12.14 -15.16
CA LEU A 534 -23.98 -13.47 -14.60
C LEU A 534 -22.48 -13.67 -14.27
N THR A 535 -21.60 -13.12 -15.10
CA THR A 535 -20.15 -13.12 -14.85
C THR A 535 -19.78 -12.34 -13.59
N SER A 536 -20.42 -11.21 -13.31
CA SER A 536 -20.15 -10.42 -12.11
C SER A 536 -20.60 -11.13 -10.83
N THR A 537 -21.72 -11.88 -10.87
CA THR A 537 -22.16 -12.68 -9.70
C THR A 537 -21.17 -13.77 -9.30
N TYR A 538 -20.58 -14.49 -10.27
CA TYR A 538 -19.52 -15.47 -9.99
C TYR A 538 -18.28 -14.81 -9.36
N ILE A 539 -17.87 -13.64 -9.88
CA ILE A 539 -16.75 -12.89 -9.31
C ILE A 539 -17.07 -12.44 -7.88
N PHE A 540 -18.28 -11.94 -7.62
CA PHE A 540 -18.71 -11.52 -6.28
C PHE A 540 -18.70 -12.66 -5.27
N PHE A 541 -19.11 -13.87 -5.70
CA PHE A 541 -19.01 -15.07 -4.87
C PHE A 541 -17.55 -15.35 -4.50
N MET A 542 -16.64 -15.34 -5.47
CA MET A 542 -15.22 -15.60 -5.24
C MET A 542 -14.56 -14.53 -4.36
N VAL A 543 -14.86 -13.24 -4.60
CA VAL A 543 -14.39 -12.13 -3.75
C VAL A 543 -14.85 -12.32 -2.30
N SER A 544 -16.11 -12.68 -2.10
CA SER A 544 -16.67 -12.88 -0.77
C SER A 544 -16.07 -14.10 -0.07
N LEU A 545 -15.87 -15.21 -0.80
CA LEU A 545 -15.30 -16.45 -0.27
C LEU A 545 -13.83 -16.27 0.14
N PHE A 546 -12.99 -15.81 -0.79
CA PHE A 546 -11.57 -15.61 -0.51
C PHE A 546 -11.35 -14.47 0.48
N GLY A 547 -12.17 -13.41 0.43
CA GLY A 547 -12.17 -12.33 1.42
C GLY A 547 -12.46 -12.85 2.84
N ALA A 548 -13.49 -13.67 3.01
CA ALA A 548 -13.85 -14.24 4.31
C ALA A 548 -12.74 -15.14 4.87
N LEU A 549 -12.19 -16.01 4.02
CA LEU A 549 -11.08 -16.89 4.39
C LEU A 549 -9.84 -16.07 4.78
N PHE A 550 -9.50 -15.04 4.01
CA PHE A 550 -8.34 -14.21 4.28
C PHE A 550 -8.50 -13.40 5.57
N GLU A 551 -9.66 -12.78 5.78
CA GLU A 551 -10.01 -12.03 7.00
C GLU A 551 -9.88 -12.90 8.25
N ALA A 552 -10.36 -14.14 8.20
CA ALA A 552 -10.34 -15.06 9.34
C ALA A 552 -8.92 -15.35 9.86
N TYR A 553 -7.91 -15.35 8.97
CA TYR A 553 -6.51 -15.62 9.32
C TYR A 553 -5.63 -14.37 9.43
N LEU A 554 -6.17 -13.19 9.12
CA LEU A 554 -5.43 -11.94 9.18
C LEU A 554 -5.35 -11.41 10.62
N TYR A 555 -4.14 -11.03 11.04
CA TYR A 555 -3.87 -10.66 12.43
C TYR A 555 -4.01 -9.17 12.69
N ASP A 556 -3.32 -8.34 11.91
CA ASP A 556 -3.25 -6.88 12.03
C ASP A 556 -3.18 -6.27 10.60
N ILE A 557 -3.79 -5.08 10.42
CA ILE A 557 -3.97 -4.37 9.13
C ILE A 557 -4.97 -5.02 8.16
N ASP A 558 -6.13 -5.40 8.69
CA ASP A 558 -7.33 -5.65 7.89
C ASP A 558 -7.64 -4.44 7.00
N ASN A 559 -7.56 -3.23 7.57
CA ASN A 559 -8.01 -2.03 6.87
C ASN A 559 -7.25 -1.64 5.59
N LEU A 560 -5.99 -2.06 5.43
CA LEU A 560 -5.21 -1.80 4.21
C LEU A 560 -5.14 -3.04 3.32
N ILE A 561 -4.85 -4.21 3.92
CA ILE A 561 -4.51 -5.41 3.15
C ILE A 561 -5.76 -6.10 2.63
N LEU A 562 -6.86 -6.12 3.39
CA LEU A 562 -8.08 -6.81 2.98
C LEU A 562 -8.67 -6.21 1.68
N PRO A 563 -8.84 -4.88 1.52
CA PRO A 563 -9.28 -4.29 0.26
C PRO A 563 -8.37 -4.63 -0.92
N ILE A 564 -7.04 -4.55 -0.74
CA ILE A 564 -6.05 -4.84 -1.77
C ILE A 564 -6.10 -6.32 -2.17
N PHE A 565 -6.25 -7.20 -1.19
CA PHE A 565 -6.40 -8.63 -1.44
C PHE A 565 -7.69 -8.93 -2.20
N THR A 566 -8.84 -8.37 -1.80
CA THR A 566 -10.10 -8.56 -2.53
C THR A 566 -10.08 -7.97 -3.93
N PHE A 567 -9.35 -6.86 -4.13
CA PHE A 567 -9.07 -6.32 -5.46
C PHE A 567 -8.27 -7.31 -6.31
N VAL A 568 -7.21 -7.92 -5.76
CA VAL A 568 -6.42 -8.96 -6.44
C VAL A 568 -7.29 -10.18 -6.79
N VAL A 569 -8.13 -10.64 -5.85
CA VAL A 569 -9.08 -11.73 -6.11
C VAL A 569 -10.01 -11.39 -7.27
N TYR A 570 -10.57 -10.17 -7.28
CA TYR A 570 -11.39 -9.71 -8.40
C TYR A 570 -10.62 -9.81 -9.72
N LEU A 571 -9.38 -9.31 -9.78
CA LEU A 571 -8.54 -9.39 -10.99
C LEU A 571 -8.23 -10.83 -11.43
N CYS A 572 -8.13 -11.78 -10.50
CA CYS A 572 -7.92 -13.19 -10.84
C CYS A 572 -9.10 -13.77 -11.61
N PHE A 573 -10.32 -13.37 -11.26
CA PHE A 573 -11.56 -13.91 -11.79
C PHE A 573 -12.21 -13.04 -12.88
N GLU A 574 -11.76 -11.79 -13.04
CA GLU A 574 -12.08 -10.93 -14.17
C GLU A 574 -11.48 -11.51 -15.46
N ALA A 575 -12.32 -11.56 -16.50
CA ALA A 575 -12.15 -12.33 -17.73
C ALA A 575 -10.90 -11.96 -18.53
#